data_AF-A0A5D2KJ59-F1
#
_entry.id   AF-A0A5D2KJ59-F1
#
_cell.length_a   1.000
_cell.length_b   1.000
_cell.length_c   1.000
_cell.angle_alpha   90.00
_cell.angle_beta   90.00
_cell.angle_gamma   90.00
#
_symmetry.space_group_name_H-M   'P 1'
#
loop_
_entity.id
_entity.type
_entity.pdbx_description
1 polymer ?
#
loop_
_entity_poly.entity_id
_entity_poly.type
_entity_poly.pdbx_seq_one_letter_code
_entity_poly.pdbx_strand_id
1 'polypeptide(L)'
;MLRKASKENIVVDLTNFYDNFFVTIGECKAKVAAARLPYFDGDYWPGAAEDLINQLCQQEDGRKLNKKGTTKKTITKRALKASGQSDLSANASKDLLLMHKLGEAICPMKEDFIMVHLQHCCTRCILMVSGNRWVCSQCKNFQICDKCYEIEQKREERERHPINQREKHVLYPVEITDVPTDTKDKDEILESEFFDTRQAFLNLCQGNHYQYDTLRRAKHSSMMVLYHLHNPTAPAFVTTCNVCHLDIETGQGWRCEVCPDYDVCNSCYQKDGGIDHPHKLTN
;
A
#
# COMPACT_ATOMS: atom_id res chain seq x y z
N MET A 1 4.61 -19.49 -5.48
CA MET A 1 3.64 -18.78 -6.35
C MET A 1 4.36 -18.02 -7.48
N LEU A 2 5.14 -16.97 -7.19
CA LEU A 2 5.73 -16.09 -8.22
C LEU A 2 6.70 -16.79 -9.22
N ARG A 3 7.48 -17.77 -8.75
CA ARG A 3 8.33 -18.59 -9.65
C ARG A 3 7.51 -19.37 -10.70
N LYS A 4 6.29 -19.76 -10.38
CA LYS A 4 5.38 -20.43 -11.31
C LYS A 4 4.86 -19.41 -12.34
N ALA A 5 4.40 -18.25 -11.88
CA ALA A 5 3.94 -17.17 -12.75
C ALA A 5 5.02 -16.68 -13.73
N SER A 6 6.29 -16.64 -13.31
CA SER A 6 7.42 -16.34 -14.20
C SER A 6 7.63 -17.41 -15.28
N LYS A 7 7.52 -18.71 -14.93
CA LYS A 7 7.58 -19.80 -15.93
C LYS A 7 6.43 -19.76 -16.93
N GLU A 8 5.29 -19.21 -16.53
CA GLU A 8 4.10 -19.04 -17.36
C GLU A 8 4.10 -17.71 -18.14
N ASN A 9 5.21 -16.96 -18.11
CA ASN A 9 5.36 -15.64 -18.76
C ASN A 9 4.32 -14.59 -18.31
N ILE A 10 3.77 -14.73 -17.10
CA ILE A 10 2.88 -13.74 -16.48
C ILE A 10 3.70 -12.65 -15.77
N VAL A 11 4.78 -13.06 -15.10
CA VAL A 11 5.71 -12.16 -14.41
C VAL A 11 6.94 -11.97 -15.27
N VAL A 12 7.21 -10.72 -15.63
CA VAL A 12 8.34 -10.31 -16.45
C VAL A 12 9.62 -10.25 -15.63
N ASP A 13 9.55 -9.64 -14.44
CA ASP A 13 10.69 -9.50 -13.55
C ASP A 13 10.25 -9.50 -12.08
N LEU A 14 11.14 -9.94 -11.21
CA LEU A 14 10.90 -10.04 -9.78
C LEU A 14 12.05 -9.39 -9.02
N THR A 15 11.73 -8.37 -8.25
CA THR A 15 12.69 -7.64 -7.42
C THR A 15 12.06 -7.34 -6.06
N ASN A 16 12.74 -6.53 -5.25
CA ASN A 16 12.18 -5.98 -4.02
C ASN A 16 12.21 -4.45 -4.05
N PHE A 17 11.41 -3.85 -3.17
CA PHE A 17 11.29 -2.39 -3.06
C PHE A 17 12.62 -1.70 -2.79
N TYR A 18 13.48 -2.31 -1.97
CA TYR A 18 14.79 -1.76 -1.64
C TYR A 18 15.73 -1.72 -2.86
N ASP A 19 15.91 -2.87 -3.51
CA ASP A 19 16.80 -3.03 -4.65
C ASP A 19 16.31 -2.21 -5.86
N ASN A 20 15.00 -2.01 -6.02
CA ASN A 20 14.44 -1.21 -7.11
C ASN A 20 14.62 0.31 -6.93
N PHE A 21 14.47 0.83 -5.70
CA PHE A 21 14.42 2.29 -5.46
C PHE A 21 15.64 2.87 -4.72
N PHE A 22 16.33 2.07 -3.91
CA PHE A 22 17.43 2.53 -3.05
C PHE A 22 18.80 2.04 -3.52
N VAL A 23 18.85 0.91 -4.23
CA VAL A 23 20.07 0.48 -4.91
C VAL A 23 20.12 1.15 -6.28
N THR A 24 21.20 1.89 -6.55
CA THR A 24 21.47 2.38 -7.91
C THR A 24 21.90 1.19 -8.76
N ILE A 25 20.95 0.51 -9.40
CA ILE A 25 21.26 -0.58 -10.33
C ILE A 25 21.88 0.06 -11.59
N GLY A 26 23.21 0.03 -11.65
CA GLY A 26 24.02 0.39 -12.82
C GLY A 26 23.68 1.74 -13.44
N GLU A 27 23.09 1.69 -14.64
CA GLU A 27 22.83 2.84 -15.50
C GLU A 27 21.57 3.64 -15.12
N CYS A 28 20.88 3.31 -14.03
CA CYS A 28 19.75 4.09 -13.58
C CYS A 28 20.18 5.52 -13.24
N LYS A 29 19.61 6.51 -13.92
CA LYS A 29 19.92 7.94 -13.75
C LYS A 29 18.76 8.72 -13.11
N ALA A 30 17.66 8.06 -12.77
CA ALA A 30 16.53 8.71 -12.11
C ALA A 30 16.89 9.05 -10.66
N LYS A 31 16.76 10.33 -10.31
CA LYS A 31 16.68 10.73 -8.90
C LYS A 31 15.31 10.28 -8.38
N VAL A 32 15.29 9.25 -7.55
CA VAL A 32 14.08 8.77 -6.89
C VAL A 32 13.87 9.62 -5.64
N ALA A 33 12.91 10.55 -5.73
CA ALA A 33 12.41 11.28 -4.57
C ALA A 33 11.33 10.45 -3.87
N ALA A 34 11.03 10.75 -2.61
CA ALA A 34 10.01 10.02 -1.84
C ALA A 34 8.63 10.05 -2.55
N ALA A 35 8.29 11.16 -3.21
CA ALA A 35 7.05 11.31 -3.99
C ALA A 35 6.94 10.39 -5.22
N ARG A 36 8.00 9.67 -5.58
CA ARG A 36 8.01 8.70 -6.69
C ARG A 36 7.85 7.26 -6.21
N LEU A 37 7.82 7.03 -4.89
CA LEU A 37 7.55 5.72 -4.33
C LEU A 37 6.05 5.41 -4.41
N PRO A 38 5.65 4.17 -4.74
CA PRO A 38 4.25 3.75 -4.74
C PRO A 38 3.62 3.94 -3.36
N TYR A 39 2.53 4.71 -3.27
CA TYR A 39 1.80 4.92 -2.02
C TYR A 39 0.56 4.03 -1.98
N PHE A 40 0.48 3.17 -0.97
CA PHE A 40 -0.68 2.32 -0.70
C PHE A 40 -1.16 2.55 0.73
N ASP A 41 -2.49 2.56 0.92
CA ASP A 41 -3.09 2.75 2.23
C ASP A 41 -2.76 1.57 3.16
N GLY A 42 -2.40 1.87 4.40
CA GLY A 42 -1.96 0.89 5.40
C GLY A 42 -0.60 0.23 5.13
N ASP A 43 0.17 0.68 4.14
CA ASP A 43 1.51 0.16 3.89
C ASP A 43 2.54 0.68 4.91
N TYR A 44 3.67 -0.01 5.04
CA TYR A 44 4.68 0.30 6.06
C TYR A 44 5.43 1.60 5.79
N TRP A 45 5.90 1.80 4.55
CA TRP A 45 6.87 2.85 4.28
C TRP A 45 6.32 4.29 4.41
N PRO A 46 5.04 4.60 4.10
CA PRO A 46 4.52 5.95 4.29
C PRO A 46 4.55 6.39 5.76
N GLY A 47 4.10 5.52 6.68
CA GLY A 47 4.16 5.79 8.11
C GLY A 47 5.60 5.95 8.61
N ALA A 48 6.50 5.07 8.17
CA ALA A 48 7.92 5.21 8.49
C ALA A 48 8.52 6.52 7.96
N ALA A 49 8.13 6.96 6.76
CA ALA A 49 8.57 8.23 6.20
C ALA A 49 8.04 9.43 6.99
N GLU A 50 6.77 9.41 7.43
CA GLU A 50 6.19 10.46 8.27
C GLU A 50 6.92 10.59 9.62
N ASP A 51 7.19 9.47 10.29
CA ASP A 51 7.96 9.45 11.53
C ASP A 51 9.37 10.03 11.35
N LEU A 52 10.04 9.68 10.25
CA LEU A 52 11.36 10.22 9.92
C LEU A 52 11.31 11.73 9.62
N ILE A 53 10.29 12.20 8.90
CA ILE A 53 10.09 13.63 8.64
C ILE A 53 9.89 14.38 9.96
N ASN A 54 9.05 13.87 10.86
CA ASN A 54 8.82 14.47 12.18
C ASN A 54 10.11 14.57 13.00
N GLN A 55 10.93 13.51 13.01
CA GLN A 55 12.23 13.53 13.68
C GLN A 55 13.19 14.56 13.07
N LEU A 56 13.22 14.68 11.74
CA LEU A 56 14.07 15.66 11.05
C LEU A 56 13.65 17.11 11.37
N CYS A 57 12.35 17.38 11.44
CA CYS A 57 11.81 18.69 11.82
C CYS A 57 12.18 19.06 13.27
N GLN A 58 11.99 18.14 14.22
CA GLN A 58 12.34 18.37 15.64
C GLN A 58 13.84 18.65 15.84
N GLN A 59 14.71 17.97 15.10
CA GLN A 59 16.16 18.23 15.16
C GLN A 59 16.55 19.63 14.65
N GLU A 60 15.80 20.19 13.68
CA GLU A 60 16.03 21.56 13.21
C GLU A 60 15.60 22.61 14.24
N ASP A 61 14.48 22.40 14.92
CA ASP A 61 13.96 23.37 15.90
C ASP A 61 14.74 23.36 17.22
N GLY A 62 15.21 22.18 17.68
CA GLY A 62 16.16 22.09 18.79
C GLY A 62 17.52 22.77 18.50
N ARG A 63 17.95 22.78 17.24
CA ARG A 63 19.15 23.52 16.80
C ARG A 63 18.93 25.03 16.69
N LYS A 64 17.69 25.50 16.47
CA LYS A 64 17.37 26.93 16.47
C LYS A 64 17.31 27.50 17.89
N LEU A 65 16.83 26.72 18.87
CA LEU A 65 16.80 27.12 20.29
C LEU A 65 18.20 27.23 20.92
N ASN A 66 19.17 26.43 20.48
CA ASN A 66 20.53 26.41 21.03
C ASN A 66 21.54 27.34 20.32
N LYS A 67 21.10 28.27 19.46
CA LYS A 67 21.99 29.29 18.86
C LYS A 67 22.15 30.54 19.74
N LYS A 68 22.70 30.34 20.94
CA LYS A 68 23.52 31.34 21.65
C LYS A 68 24.74 30.61 22.22
N GLY A 69 25.80 30.50 21.42
CA GLY A 69 27.11 30.04 21.90
C GLY A 69 27.81 29.03 21.00
N THR A 70 28.89 29.49 20.37
CA THR A 70 30.06 28.72 19.93
C THR A 70 29.95 27.64 18.83
N THR A 71 30.73 27.90 17.78
CA THR A 71 31.15 27.07 16.66
C THR A 71 31.77 25.72 17.03
N LYS A 72 31.27 24.62 16.43
CA LYS A 72 31.92 23.34 16.00
C LYS A 72 30.92 22.16 16.20
N LYS A 73 30.74 21.15 15.35
CA LYS A 73 31.40 20.63 14.14
C LYS A 73 30.30 20.13 13.17
N THR A 74 30.31 20.67 11.97
CA THR A 74 29.59 20.14 10.81
C THR A 74 30.12 18.72 10.51
N ILE A 75 29.26 17.71 10.52
CA ILE A 75 29.57 16.41 9.90
C ILE A 75 29.96 16.72 8.45
N THR A 76 31.19 16.36 8.11
CA THR A 76 31.91 16.88 6.96
C THR A 76 31.16 16.70 5.65
N LYS A 77 30.96 17.81 4.94
CA LYS A 77 30.73 17.96 3.49
C LYS A 77 31.67 17.12 2.58
N ARG A 78 32.53 16.24 3.12
CA ARG A 78 33.44 15.37 2.37
C ARG A 78 32.75 14.12 1.82
N ALA A 79 31.72 13.57 2.47
CA ALA A 79 30.96 12.45 1.91
C ALA A 79 30.05 12.87 0.75
N LEU A 80 29.49 14.08 0.81
CA LEU A 80 28.63 14.65 -0.25
C LEU A 80 29.42 15.15 -1.48
N LYS A 81 30.74 15.39 -1.35
CA LYS A 81 31.59 15.88 -2.45
C LYS A 81 32.01 14.80 -3.45
N ALA A 82 31.82 13.52 -3.13
CA ALA A 82 32.09 12.42 -4.07
C ALA A 82 31.06 12.31 -5.21
N SER A 83 29.96 13.08 -5.18
CA SER A 83 28.87 13.04 -6.17
C SER A 83 28.59 14.37 -6.89
N GLY A 84 29.47 15.38 -6.76
CA GLY A 84 29.50 16.53 -7.67
C GLY A 84 28.25 17.44 -7.73
N GLN A 85 27.50 17.64 -6.63
CA GLN A 85 26.33 18.53 -6.63
C GLN A 85 26.48 19.63 -5.58
N SER A 86 26.87 20.83 -6.02
CA SER A 86 27.19 21.96 -5.13
C SER A 86 26.05 22.91 -4.82
N ASP A 87 24.85 22.76 -5.37
CA ASP A 87 23.71 23.64 -5.04
C ASP A 87 22.38 22.87 -5.11
N LEU A 88 21.91 22.38 -3.96
CA LEU A 88 20.57 21.84 -3.83
C LEU A 88 19.75 22.78 -2.94
N SER A 89 18.55 23.13 -3.38
CA SER A 89 17.50 23.73 -2.54
C SER A 89 17.40 22.98 -1.22
N ALA A 90 17.15 23.69 -0.11
CA ALA A 90 17.00 23.08 1.22
C ALA A 90 16.07 21.86 1.19
N ASN A 91 15.00 21.90 0.39
CA ASN A 91 14.06 20.80 0.24
C ASN A 91 14.64 19.57 -0.46
N ALA A 92 15.48 19.75 -1.48
CA ALA A 92 16.14 18.64 -2.17
C ALA A 92 17.18 17.94 -1.29
N SER A 93 17.82 18.68 -0.37
CA SER A 93 18.71 18.07 0.63
C SER A 93 17.96 17.28 1.71
N LYS A 94 16.73 17.70 2.05
CA LYS A 94 15.85 16.99 2.99
C LYS A 94 15.31 15.70 2.39
N ASP A 95 14.85 15.73 1.13
CA ASP A 95 14.39 14.54 0.41
C ASP A 95 15.51 13.48 0.29
N LEU A 96 16.73 13.91 -0.05
CA LEU A 96 17.88 12.99 -0.10
C LEU A 96 18.17 12.34 1.26
N LEU A 97 18.10 13.12 2.35
CA LEU A 97 18.31 12.62 3.70
C LEU A 97 17.17 11.67 4.15
N LEU A 98 15.92 11.99 3.80
CA LEU A 98 14.76 11.15 4.05
C LEU A 98 14.92 9.81 3.32
N MET A 99 15.21 9.83 2.02
CA MET A 99 15.42 8.63 1.22
C MET A 99 16.56 7.78 1.75
N HIS A 100 17.66 8.38 2.21
CA HIS A 100 18.75 7.63 2.84
C HIS A 100 18.29 6.91 4.10
N LYS A 101 17.64 7.63 5.02
CA LYS A 101 17.16 7.06 6.29
C LYS A 101 16.07 6.00 6.08
N LEU A 102 15.17 6.23 5.13
CA LEU A 102 14.14 5.27 4.76
C LEU A 102 14.75 4.00 4.17
N GLY A 103 15.78 4.14 3.33
CA GLY A 103 16.52 2.99 2.81
C GLY A 103 17.21 2.19 3.91
N GLU A 104 17.83 2.84 4.88
CA GLU A 104 18.43 2.17 6.05
C GLU A 104 17.38 1.41 6.88
N ALA A 105 16.17 1.95 7.01
CA ALA A 105 15.08 1.30 7.73
C ALA A 105 14.52 0.07 6.99
N ILE A 106 14.41 0.14 5.65
CA ILE A 106 13.83 -0.93 4.84
C ILE A 106 14.84 -2.04 4.54
N CYS A 107 16.14 -1.73 4.43
CA CYS A 107 17.18 -2.69 4.04
C CYS A 107 17.16 -4.02 4.84
N PRO A 108 17.03 -4.03 6.18
CA PRO A 108 17.00 -5.27 6.97
C PRO A 108 15.79 -6.17 6.69
N MET A 109 14.69 -5.59 6.18
CA MET A 109 13.42 -6.25 5.89
C MET A 109 13.09 -6.23 4.39
N LYS A 110 14.12 -6.10 3.53
CA LYS A 110 13.91 -5.92 2.09
C LYS A 110 13.17 -7.07 1.41
N GLU A 111 13.31 -8.29 1.92
CA GLU A 111 12.64 -9.47 1.37
C GLU A 111 11.14 -9.51 1.67
N ASP A 112 10.67 -8.70 2.63
CA ASP A 112 9.24 -8.57 2.97
C ASP A 112 8.51 -7.66 1.96
N PHE A 113 9.24 -6.82 1.22
CA PHE A 113 8.70 -5.91 0.21
C PHE A 113 8.90 -6.44 -1.20
N ILE A 114 8.02 -7.35 -1.61
CA ILE A 114 8.07 -7.95 -2.94
C ILE A 114 7.56 -6.97 -3.99
N MET A 115 8.36 -6.74 -5.03
CA MET A 115 7.95 -5.96 -6.19
C MET A 115 7.90 -6.85 -7.44
N VAL A 116 6.69 -7.00 -7.97
CA VAL A 116 6.41 -7.88 -9.11
C VAL A 116 6.16 -7.02 -10.35
N HIS A 117 7.03 -7.16 -11.35
CA HIS A 117 6.83 -6.50 -12.63
C HIS A 117 5.98 -7.41 -13.53
N LEU A 118 4.71 -7.05 -13.70
CA LEU A 118 3.83 -7.65 -14.71
C LEU A 118 4.12 -7.11 -16.12
N GLN A 119 4.87 -6.00 -16.19
CA GLN A 119 5.31 -5.41 -17.44
C GLN A 119 6.76 -4.94 -17.34
N HIS A 120 7.42 -4.90 -18.49
CA HIS A 120 8.75 -4.34 -18.69
C HIS A 120 8.86 -2.88 -18.19
N CYS A 121 9.81 -2.64 -17.29
CA CYS A 121 10.19 -1.30 -16.83
C CYS A 121 11.42 -0.75 -17.56
N CYS A 122 11.47 0.56 -17.71
CA CYS A 122 12.60 1.29 -18.26
C CYS A 122 13.75 1.34 -17.25
N THR A 123 14.94 0.87 -17.61
CA THR A 123 16.14 0.87 -16.75
C THR A 123 16.59 2.27 -16.33
N ARG A 124 16.23 3.31 -17.10
CA ARG A 124 16.64 4.70 -16.82
C ARG A 124 15.69 5.45 -15.91
N CYS A 125 14.37 5.31 -16.12
CA CYS A 125 13.35 6.07 -15.39
C CYS A 125 12.56 5.22 -14.39
N ILE A 126 12.76 3.90 -14.37
CA ILE A 126 12.12 2.89 -13.50
C ILE A 126 10.61 2.72 -13.78
N LEU A 127 10.03 3.56 -14.64
CA LEU A 127 8.62 3.49 -15.01
C LEU A 127 8.36 2.34 -15.99
N MET A 128 7.14 1.80 -15.93
CA MET A 128 6.64 0.84 -16.91
C MET A 128 6.69 1.45 -18.32
N VAL A 129 7.12 0.64 -19.29
CA VAL A 129 7.18 1.06 -20.70
C VAL A 129 5.82 0.81 -21.36
N SER A 130 5.37 1.77 -22.17
CA SER A 130 4.19 1.66 -23.02
C SER A 130 4.56 2.02 -24.47
N GLY A 131 3.85 1.43 -25.44
CA GLY A 131 4.18 1.59 -26.86
C GLY A 131 5.43 0.78 -27.23
N ASN A 132 6.56 1.46 -27.43
CA ASN A 132 7.80 0.80 -27.82
C ASN A 132 8.80 0.73 -26.65
N ARG A 133 9.42 -0.44 -26.49
CA ARG A 133 10.61 -0.61 -25.66
C ARG A 133 11.85 -0.74 -26.53
N TRP A 134 12.90 0.00 -26.18
CA TRP A 134 14.19 -0.05 -26.86
C TRP A 134 15.12 -0.97 -26.10
N VAL A 135 15.48 -2.11 -26.68
CA VAL A 135 16.22 -3.17 -26.01
C VAL A 135 17.64 -3.24 -26.54
N CYS A 136 18.59 -3.56 -25.67
CA CYS A 136 19.97 -3.84 -26.06
C CYS A 136 20.16 -5.33 -26.37
N SER A 137 20.85 -5.67 -27.46
CA SER A 137 21.11 -7.07 -27.84
C SER A 137 22.28 -7.68 -27.07
N GLN A 138 23.14 -6.83 -26.50
CA GLN A 138 24.41 -7.22 -25.89
C GLN A 138 24.35 -7.19 -24.36
N CYS A 139 23.48 -6.35 -23.78
CA CYS A 139 23.28 -6.26 -22.34
C CYS A 139 22.01 -6.98 -21.92
N LYS A 140 22.15 -7.90 -20.95
CA LYS A 140 20.99 -8.51 -20.29
C LYS A 140 20.20 -7.43 -19.56
N ASN A 141 18.88 -7.42 -19.78
CA ASN A 141 17.89 -6.61 -19.06
C ASN A 141 18.04 -5.08 -19.22
N PHE A 142 18.81 -4.59 -20.19
CA PHE A 142 18.80 -3.17 -20.52
C PHE A 142 17.71 -2.86 -21.53
N GLN A 143 16.74 -2.07 -21.10
CA GLN A 143 15.66 -1.58 -21.96
C GLN A 143 15.19 -0.20 -21.51
N ILE A 144 14.79 0.63 -22.46
CA ILE A 144 14.33 1.99 -22.17
C ILE A 144 13.06 2.34 -22.94
N CYS A 145 12.25 3.25 -22.41
CA CYS A 145 11.08 3.77 -23.12
C CYS A 145 11.48 4.79 -24.19
N ASP A 146 10.55 5.12 -25.10
CA ASP A 146 10.74 6.12 -26.17
C ASP A 146 11.32 7.44 -25.66
N LYS A 147 10.74 8.00 -24.58
CA LYS A 147 11.22 9.26 -23.97
C LYS A 147 12.68 9.16 -23.52
N CYS A 148 13.06 8.03 -22.92
CA CYS A 148 14.44 7.82 -22.47
C CYS A 148 15.39 7.57 -23.65
N TYR A 149 14.91 6.93 -24.72
CA TYR A 149 15.68 6.73 -25.94
C TYR A 149 16.00 8.06 -26.66
N GLU A 150 15.02 8.96 -26.80
CA GLU A 150 15.24 10.29 -27.36
C GLU A 150 16.27 11.10 -26.58
N ILE A 151 16.22 11.02 -25.24
CA ILE A 151 17.20 11.67 -24.38
C ILE A 151 18.58 11.03 -24.58
N GLU A 152 18.65 9.71 -24.65
CA GLU A 152 19.90 8.97 -24.84
C GLU A 152 20.60 9.36 -26.16
N GLN A 153 19.84 9.54 -27.24
CA GLN A 153 20.39 9.97 -28.54
C GLN A 153 21.00 11.37 -28.50
N LYS A 154 20.51 12.26 -27.63
CA LYS A 154 20.99 13.65 -27.50
C LYS A 154 22.21 13.76 -26.57
N ARG A 155 22.57 12.70 -25.84
CA ARG A 155 23.70 12.71 -24.91
C ARG A 155 25.05 12.67 -25.60
N GLU A 156 26.06 13.15 -24.88
CA GLU A 156 27.46 12.95 -25.21
C GLU A 156 27.81 11.46 -25.30
N GLU A 157 28.70 11.12 -26.21
CA GLU A 157 29.04 9.74 -26.57
C GLU A 157 29.48 8.88 -25.37
N ARG A 158 30.21 9.47 -24.41
CA ARG A 158 30.67 8.82 -23.17
C ARG A 158 29.57 8.50 -22.17
N GLU A 159 28.41 9.17 -22.27
CA GLU A 159 27.29 9.01 -21.34
C GLU A 159 26.21 8.06 -21.87
N ARG A 160 26.34 7.63 -23.12
CA ARG A 160 25.43 6.67 -23.76
C ARG A 160 25.69 5.27 -23.25
N HIS A 161 24.65 4.45 -23.28
CA HIS A 161 24.75 3.03 -23.02
C HIS A 161 25.68 2.34 -24.03
N PRO A 162 26.61 1.49 -23.59
CA PRO A 162 27.00 1.22 -22.19
C PRO A 162 27.86 2.33 -21.55
N ILE A 163 27.48 2.78 -20.35
CA ILE A 163 28.20 3.85 -19.63
C ILE A 163 29.66 3.43 -19.41
N ASN A 164 30.60 4.33 -19.74
CA ASN A 164 32.05 4.16 -19.54
C ASN A 164 32.72 3.04 -20.37
N GLN A 165 32.05 2.50 -21.39
CA GLN A 165 32.66 1.56 -22.34
C GLN A 165 32.88 2.21 -23.70
N ARG A 166 33.90 1.76 -24.43
CA ARG A 166 34.26 2.28 -25.76
C ARG A 166 33.38 1.71 -26.88
N GLU A 167 32.74 0.57 -26.63
CA GLU A 167 31.88 -0.10 -27.60
C GLU A 167 30.44 0.36 -27.42
N LYS A 168 29.84 0.86 -28.51
CA LYS A 168 28.44 1.29 -28.50
C LYS A 168 27.53 0.09 -28.69
N HIS A 169 26.52 -0.02 -27.86
CA HIS A 169 25.45 -0.99 -28.09
C HIS A 169 24.30 -0.32 -28.83
N VAL A 170 23.86 -0.95 -29.91
CA VAL A 170 22.69 -0.50 -30.67
C VAL A 170 21.43 -0.97 -29.97
N LEU A 171 20.47 -0.06 -29.81
CA LEU A 171 19.15 -0.37 -29.28
C LEU A 171 18.16 -0.57 -30.42
N TYR A 172 17.35 -1.61 -30.33
CA TYR A 172 16.30 -1.93 -31.30
C TYR A 172 14.91 -1.75 -30.67
N PRO A 173 13.93 -1.22 -31.42
CA PRO A 173 12.57 -1.08 -30.94
C PRO A 173 11.88 -2.46 -30.93
N VAL A 174 11.12 -2.71 -29.86
CA VAL A 174 10.21 -3.83 -29.72
C VAL A 174 8.86 -3.26 -29.31
N GLU A 175 7.84 -3.49 -30.12
CA GLU A 175 6.48 -3.03 -29.85
C GLU A 175 5.84 -3.87 -28.74
N ILE A 176 5.11 -3.20 -27.86
CA ILE A 176 4.32 -3.81 -26.79
C ILE A 176 2.86 -3.82 -27.24
N THR A 177 2.38 -4.96 -27.71
CA THR A 177 1.00 -5.16 -28.19
C THR A 177 0.07 -5.72 -27.13
N ASP A 178 0.62 -6.31 -26.07
CA ASP A 178 -0.14 -7.19 -25.15
C ASP A 178 -0.74 -6.43 -23.96
N VAL A 179 -0.58 -5.11 -23.90
CA VAL A 179 -1.12 -4.26 -22.83
C VAL A 179 -2.32 -3.47 -23.35
N PRO A 180 -3.52 -3.64 -22.76
CA PRO A 180 -4.68 -2.83 -23.09
C PRO A 180 -4.41 -1.34 -22.92
N THR A 181 -5.01 -0.51 -23.77
CA THR A 181 -4.87 0.96 -23.71
C THR A 181 -5.59 1.58 -22.53
N ASP A 182 -6.56 0.86 -21.96
CA ASP A 182 -7.28 1.27 -20.77
C ASP A 182 -7.31 0.16 -19.72
N THR A 183 -7.66 0.54 -18.51
CA THR A 183 -7.82 -0.36 -17.36
C THR A 183 -9.29 -0.47 -16.97
N LYS A 184 -10.22 -0.40 -17.93
CA LYS A 184 -11.65 -0.48 -17.62
C LYS A 184 -11.97 -1.89 -17.12
N ASP A 185 -12.36 -1.95 -15.86
CA ASP A 185 -12.96 -3.14 -15.31
C ASP A 185 -14.38 -3.30 -15.86
N LYS A 186 -14.74 -4.53 -16.23
CA LYS A 186 -16.07 -4.88 -16.76
C LYS A 186 -16.99 -5.41 -15.67
N ASP A 187 -16.44 -5.74 -14.51
CA ASP A 187 -17.20 -6.26 -13.39
C ASP A 187 -17.96 -5.12 -12.70
N GLU A 188 -19.15 -5.43 -12.20
CA GLU A 188 -19.97 -4.49 -11.43
C GLU A 188 -19.38 -4.29 -10.03
N ILE A 189 -19.57 -3.08 -9.47
CA ILE A 189 -19.19 -2.81 -8.09
C ILE A 189 -20.18 -3.54 -7.17
N LEU A 190 -19.68 -4.49 -6.40
CA LEU A 190 -20.44 -5.17 -5.36
C LEU A 190 -20.25 -4.43 -4.04
N GLU A 191 -21.27 -3.69 -3.61
CA GLU A 191 -21.27 -2.98 -2.32
C GLU A 191 -21.71 -3.91 -1.19
N SER A 192 -20.96 -3.94 -0.09
CA SER A 192 -21.36 -4.69 1.09
C SER A 192 -20.73 -4.14 2.37
N GLU A 193 -21.58 -3.68 3.29
CA GLU A 193 -21.16 -3.15 4.59
C GLU A 193 -20.27 -4.11 5.39
N PHE A 194 -20.37 -5.42 5.14
CA PHE A 194 -19.60 -6.45 5.83
C PHE A 194 -18.35 -6.90 5.09
N PHE A 195 -18.27 -6.75 3.77
CA PHE A 195 -17.18 -7.27 2.95
C PHE A 195 -16.27 -6.18 2.36
N ASP A 196 -16.60 -4.90 2.56
CA ASP A 196 -15.77 -3.78 2.09
C ASP A 196 -14.40 -3.72 2.77
N THR A 197 -14.31 -4.09 4.05
CA THR A 197 -13.05 -4.06 4.80
C THR A 197 -12.86 -5.30 5.66
N ARG A 198 -11.59 -5.64 5.91
CA ARG A 198 -11.22 -6.70 6.85
C ARG A 198 -11.83 -6.49 8.24
N GLN A 199 -11.92 -5.23 8.69
CA GLN A 199 -12.45 -4.92 10.02
C GLN A 199 -13.96 -5.14 10.08
N ALA A 200 -14.71 -4.74 9.04
CA ALA A 200 -16.14 -4.98 8.97
C ALA A 200 -16.46 -6.49 9.00
N PHE A 201 -15.73 -7.29 8.23
CA PHE A 201 -15.89 -8.74 8.23
C PHE A 201 -15.53 -9.36 9.59
N LEU A 202 -14.48 -8.85 10.25
CA LEU A 202 -14.11 -9.29 11.59
C LEU A 202 -15.21 -8.97 12.61
N ASN A 203 -15.81 -7.77 12.55
CA ASN A 203 -16.92 -7.37 13.41
C ASN A 203 -18.14 -8.28 13.20
N LEU A 204 -18.48 -8.60 11.94
CA LEU A 204 -19.52 -9.57 11.60
C LEU A 204 -19.25 -10.92 12.27
N CYS A 205 -18.02 -11.43 12.15
CA CYS A 205 -17.64 -12.70 12.73
C CYS A 205 -17.67 -12.68 14.25
N GLN A 206 -17.20 -11.61 14.89
CA GLN A 206 -17.18 -11.49 16.34
C GLN A 206 -18.58 -11.41 16.92
N GLY A 207 -19.45 -10.55 16.36
CA GLY A 207 -20.81 -10.37 16.87
C GLY A 207 -21.74 -11.56 16.62
N ASN A 208 -21.47 -12.38 15.59
CA ASN A 208 -22.23 -13.62 15.33
C ASN A 208 -21.50 -14.91 15.76
N HIS A 209 -20.35 -14.78 16.44
CA HIS A 209 -19.52 -15.91 16.85
C HIS A 209 -19.14 -16.87 15.70
N TYR A 210 -18.91 -16.33 14.51
CA TYR A 210 -18.38 -17.10 13.38
C TYR A 210 -16.91 -17.43 13.63
N GLN A 211 -16.61 -18.73 13.66
CA GLN A 211 -15.29 -19.26 14.00
C GLN A 211 -14.76 -20.13 12.87
N TYR A 212 -13.43 -20.12 12.71
CA TYR A 212 -12.68 -20.87 11.68
C TYR A 212 -11.60 -21.78 12.29
N ASP A 213 -11.73 -22.11 13.57
CA ASP A 213 -10.80 -22.93 14.36
C ASP A 213 -10.99 -24.44 14.15
N THR A 214 -12.18 -24.88 13.75
CA THR A 214 -12.48 -26.28 13.43
C THR A 214 -13.22 -26.38 12.10
N LEU A 215 -13.11 -27.52 11.41
CA LEU A 215 -13.80 -27.73 10.12
C LEU A 215 -15.32 -27.55 10.24
N ARG A 216 -15.94 -28.03 11.34
CA ARG A 216 -17.38 -27.90 11.55
C ARG A 216 -17.79 -26.44 11.70
N ARG A 217 -17.05 -25.66 12.51
CA ARG A 217 -17.31 -24.22 12.71
C ARG A 217 -17.05 -23.43 11.43
N ALA A 218 -15.94 -23.71 10.73
CA ALA A 218 -15.63 -23.08 9.45
C ALA A 218 -16.73 -23.31 8.40
N LYS A 219 -17.26 -24.53 8.27
CA LYS A 219 -18.39 -24.81 7.36
C LYS A 219 -19.64 -23.98 7.70
N HIS A 220 -19.99 -23.89 8.98
CA HIS A 220 -21.12 -23.09 9.43
C HIS A 220 -20.89 -21.59 9.15
N SER A 221 -19.73 -21.06 9.52
CA SER A 221 -19.33 -19.67 9.28
C SER A 221 -19.37 -19.33 7.79
N SER A 222 -18.81 -20.18 6.93
CA SER A 222 -18.86 -19.98 5.47
C SER A 222 -20.28 -20.06 4.91
N MET A 223 -21.12 -20.95 5.42
CA MET A 223 -22.55 -21.01 5.05
C MET A 223 -23.27 -19.70 5.41
N MET A 224 -23.00 -19.13 6.58
CA MET A 224 -23.58 -17.84 6.99
C MET A 224 -23.06 -16.67 6.15
N VAL A 225 -21.78 -16.70 5.76
CA VAL A 225 -21.22 -15.71 4.82
C VAL A 225 -21.92 -15.77 3.47
N LEU A 226 -22.16 -16.97 2.93
CA LEU A 226 -22.92 -17.14 1.69
C LEU A 226 -24.36 -16.64 1.85
N TYR A 227 -25.00 -16.89 3.00
CA TYR A 227 -26.33 -16.36 3.28
C TYR A 227 -26.36 -14.83 3.20
N HIS A 228 -25.40 -14.14 3.83
CA HIS A 228 -25.34 -12.67 3.81
C HIS A 228 -25.02 -12.11 2.41
N LEU A 229 -24.21 -12.81 1.61
CA LEU A 229 -23.97 -12.44 0.21
C LEU A 229 -25.23 -12.57 -0.66
N HIS A 230 -26.05 -13.59 -0.43
CA HIS A 230 -27.31 -13.80 -1.16
C HIS A 230 -28.48 -12.97 -0.63
N ASN A 231 -28.38 -12.44 0.59
CA ASN A 231 -29.43 -11.67 1.25
C ASN A 231 -28.86 -10.37 1.84
N PRO A 232 -28.42 -9.42 1.00
CA PRO A 232 -27.69 -8.22 1.46
C PRO A 232 -28.54 -7.29 2.35
N THR A 233 -29.86 -7.38 2.27
CA THR A 233 -30.80 -6.61 3.12
C THR A 233 -31.16 -7.33 4.41
N ALA A 234 -30.71 -8.57 4.62
CA ALA A 234 -31.00 -9.30 5.84
C ALA A 234 -30.19 -8.70 7.01
N PRO A 235 -30.80 -8.56 8.20
CA PRO A 235 -30.08 -8.05 9.37
C PRO A 235 -28.96 -9.02 9.73
N ALA A 236 -27.73 -8.52 9.73
CA ALA A 236 -26.56 -9.31 10.11
C ALA A 236 -26.43 -9.52 11.62
N PHE A 237 -27.06 -8.67 12.41
CA PHE A 237 -27.15 -8.79 13.86
C PHE A 237 -28.62 -8.76 14.24
N VAL A 238 -29.05 -9.79 14.95
CA VAL A 238 -30.43 -9.92 15.38
C VAL A 238 -30.47 -9.79 16.89
N THR A 239 -31.27 -8.84 17.36
CA THR A 239 -31.52 -8.66 18.80
C THR A 239 -32.67 -9.55 19.20
N THR A 240 -32.53 -10.34 20.26
CA THR A 240 -33.60 -11.20 20.77
C THR A 240 -34.29 -10.56 21.96
N CYS A 241 -35.62 -10.69 22.04
CA CYS A 241 -36.39 -10.21 23.19
C CYS A 241 -36.08 -11.03 24.46
N ASN A 242 -35.72 -10.37 25.55
CA ASN A 242 -35.44 -11.04 26.83
C ASN A 242 -36.67 -11.69 27.48
N VAL A 243 -37.89 -11.34 27.04
CA VAL A 243 -39.15 -11.88 27.59
C VAL A 243 -39.66 -13.07 26.79
N CYS A 244 -39.75 -12.97 25.47
CA CYS A 244 -40.30 -14.03 24.61
C CYS A 244 -39.25 -14.82 23.81
N HIS A 245 -37.99 -14.40 23.85
CA HIS A 245 -36.85 -15.01 23.13
C HIS A 245 -37.01 -15.06 21.59
N LEU A 246 -37.94 -14.28 21.05
CA LEU A 246 -38.09 -14.08 19.61
C LEU A 246 -37.22 -12.91 19.13
N ASP A 247 -36.81 -12.98 17.88
CA ASP A 247 -36.08 -11.92 17.19
C ASP A 247 -36.92 -10.63 17.14
N ILE A 248 -36.27 -9.51 17.47
CA ILE A 248 -36.86 -8.17 17.43
C ILE A 248 -36.61 -7.59 16.04
N GLU A 249 -37.69 -7.21 15.34
CA GLU A 249 -37.58 -6.49 14.08
C GLU A 249 -36.91 -5.12 14.28
N THR A 250 -36.10 -4.70 13.30
CA THR A 250 -35.38 -3.43 13.35
C THR A 250 -36.34 -2.26 13.59
N GLY A 251 -36.10 -1.47 14.65
CA GLY A 251 -36.94 -0.33 15.03
C GLY A 251 -38.23 -0.70 15.78
N GLN A 252 -38.40 -1.95 16.20
CA GLN A 252 -39.56 -2.42 16.97
C GLN A 252 -39.17 -3.00 18.35
N GLY A 253 -38.10 -2.48 18.94
CA GLY A 253 -37.53 -2.93 20.20
C GLY A 253 -37.37 -1.80 21.22
N TRP A 254 -37.55 -2.14 22.49
CA TRP A 254 -37.29 -1.27 23.63
C TRP A 254 -36.06 -1.76 24.35
N ARG A 255 -35.06 -0.91 24.53
CA ARG A 255 -33.81 -1.26 25.20
C ARG A 255 -33.63 -0.56 26.53
N CYS A 256 -32.90 -1.19 27.44
CA CYS A 256 -32.39 -0.53 28.61
C CYS A 256 -31.04 0.14 28.30
N GLU A 257 -30.87 1.42 28.61
CA GLU A 257 -29.58 2.12 28.49
C GLU A 257 -28.63 1.84 29.67
N VAL A 258 -29.16 1.28 30.76
CA VAL A 258 -28.39 1.01 32.00
C VAL A 258 -27.94 -0.44 32.08
N CYS A 259 -28.81 -1.38 31.72
CA CYS A 259 -28.49 -2.81 31.72
C CYS A 259 -27.96 -3.23 30.35
N PRO A 260 -26.78 -3.87 30.28
CA PRO A 260 -26.29 -4.45 29.04
C PRO A 260 -27.23 -5.57 28.58
N ASP A 261 -27.52 -5.60 27.28
CA ASP A 261 -28.24 -6.67 26.58
C ASP A 261 -29.66 -6.97 27.12
N TYR A 262 -30.37 -5.92 27.58
CA TYR A 262 -31.79 -6.01 27.92
C TYR A 262 -32.64 -5.27 26.88
N ASP A 263 -33.21 -6.05 25.97
CA ASP A 263 -34.04 -5.61 24.86
C ASP A 263 -35.38 -6.37 24.87
N VAL A 264 -36.48 -5.65 24.65
CA VAL A 264 -37.84 -6.19 24.70
C VAL A 264 -38.60 -5.79 23.44
N CYS A 265 -39.26 -6.73 22.79
CA CYS A 265 -40.06 -6.40 21.60
C CYS A 265 -41.30 -5.55 21.97
N ASN A 266 -41.81 -4.79 21.00
CA ASN A 266 -43.03 -4.00 21.16
C ASN A 266 -44.20 -4.77 21.79
N SER A 267 -44.42 -6.02 21.39
CA SER A 267 -45.53 -6.82 21.90
C SER A 267 -45.37 -7.19 23.39
N CYS A 268 -44.16 -7.48 23.84
CA CYS A 268 -43.88 -7.77 25.26
C CYS A 268 -43.91 -6.48 26.08
N TYR A 269 -43.38 -5.38 25.54
CA TYR A 269 -43.44 -4.08 26.20
C TYR A 269 -44.88 -3.57 26.36
N GLN A 270 -45.75 -3.76 25.37
CA GLN A 270 -47.16 -3.36 25.48
C GLN A 270 -47.97 -4.18 26.49
N LYS A 271 -47.60 -5.46 26.71
CA LYS A 271 -48.29 -6.33 27.68
C LYS A 271 -47.93 -5.97 29.11
N ASP A 272 -46.62 -5.86 29.37
CA ASP A 272 -46.11 -5.82 30.74
C ASP A 272 -45.38 -4.52 31.06
N GLY A 273 -45.29 -3.55 30.13
CA GLY A 273 -44.72 -2.21 30.35
C GLY A 273 -43.23 -2.18 30.73
N GLY A 274 -42.54 -3.32 30.70
CA GLY A 274 -41.22 -3.48 31.33
C GLY A 274 -41.27 -3.43 32.86
N ILE A 275 -42.43 -3.71 33.49
CA ILE A 275 -42.65 -3.63 34.95
C ILE A 275 -41.67 -4.52 35.73
N ASP A 276 -41.28 -5.67 35.16
CA ASP A 276 -40.34 -6.61 35.78
C ASP A 276 -38.86 -6.19 35.60
N HIS A 277 -38.60 -5.02 35.01
CA HIS A 277 -37.27 -4.45 34.87
C HIS A 277 -37.17 -3.11 35.63
N PRO A 278 -36.16 -2.92 36.50
CA PRO A 278 -36.09 -1.76 37.39
C PRO A 278 -35.77 -0.43 36.67
N HIS A 279 -35.27 -0.49 35.44
CA HIS A 279 -34.89 0.69 34.66
C HIS A 279 -35.91 0.99 33.55
N LYS A 280 -36.03 2.26 33.20
CA LYS A 280 -36.88 2.69 32.09
C LYS A 280 -36.29 2.23 30.76
N LEU A 281 -37.14 1.68 29.89
CA LEU A 281 -36.76 1.30 28.53
C LEU A 281 -36.98 2.46 27.55
N THR A 282 -36.10 2.58 26.56
CA THR A 282 -36.16 3.55 25.46
C THR A 282 -36.27 2.81 24.12
N ASN A 283 -36.97 3.40 23.16
CA ASN A 283 -37.13 2.88 21.79
C ASN A 283 -36.16 3.60 20.86
#